data_AF-A0A9D9LW71-F1
#
_entry.id   AF-A0A9D9LW71-F1
#
_cell.length_a   1.000
_cell.length_b   1.000
_cell.length_c   1.000
_cell.angle_alpha   90.00
_cell.angle_beta   90.00
_cell.angle_gamma   90.00
#
_symmetry.space_group_name_H-M   'P 1'
#
loop_
_entity.id
_entity.type
_entity.pdbx_description
1 polymer ?
#
loop_
_entity_poly.entity_id
_entity_poly.type
_entity_poly.pdbx_seq_one_letter_code
_entity_poly.pdbx_strand_id
1 'polypeptide(L)'
;MNELEGATVYLCPLGADKKIRIDSTIVENGSFAFSGYKQFVAEIRTKPLARASFPNLLIVTEPGDIYVSLGPENKVSGTLGNDTLQAWQLATEEITRKIKSFGGIIDFAESAGDEASRNLYQHKRDSVYNAYVARTRKMAEGVESPLKELMEGLYPEK
;
A
#
# COMPACT_ATOMS: atom_id res chain seq x y z
N MET A 1 19.57 15.98 -3.70
CA MET A 1 19.95 15.12 -2.56
C MET A 1 18.65 14.65 -1.94
N ASN A 2 18.47 13.34 -1.73
CA ASN A 2 17.24 12.80 -1.16
C ASN A 2 17.09 13.30 0.29
N GLU A 3 15.91 13.77 0.70
CA GLU A 3 15.66 14.30 2.05
C GLU A 3 15.86 13.24 3.16
N LEU A 4 15.86 11.96 2.78
CA LEU A 4 16.09 10.83 3.69
C LEU A 4 17.54 10.34 3.73
N GLU A 5 18.46 10.92 2.96
CA GLU A 5 19.86 10.46 2.95
C GLU A 5 20.48 10.51 4.35
N GLY A 6 21.08 9.41 4.81
CA GLY A 6 21.62 9.29 6.18
C GLY A 6 20.56 9.13 7.28
N ALA A 7 19.27 9.10 6.94
CA ALA A 7 18.21 8.87 7.90
C ALA A 7 18.13 7.38 8.30
N THR A 8 17.81 7.12 9.56
CA THR A 8 17.49 5.78 10.04
C THR A 8 16.05 5.42 9.69
N VAL A 9 15.87 4.28 9.02
CA VAL A 9 14.59 3.64 8.80
C VAL A 9 14.44 2.43 9.72
N TYR A 10 13.21 2.16 10.13
CA TYR A 10 12.89 1.05 11.03
C TYR A 10 11.94 0.08 10.35
N LEU A 11 12.22 -1.21 10.51
CA LEU A 11 11.34 -2.30 10.12
C LEU A 11 10.41 -2.64 11.29
N CYS A 12 9.12 -2.35 11.13
CA CYS A 12 8.11 -2.58 12.17
C CYS A 12 7.05 -3.58 11.66
N PRO A 13 6.69 -4.64 12.41
CA PRO A 13 5.62 -5.53 11.99
C PRO A 13 4.30 -4.75 11.88
N LEU A 14 3.50 -5.08 10.87
CA LEU A 14 2.20 -4.45 10.66
C LEU A 14 1.30 -4.68 11.89
N GLY A 15 0.65 -3.63 12.38
CA GLY A 15 -0.20 -3.70 13.58
C GLY A 15 0.54 -3.77 14.91
N ALA A 16 1.88 -3.86 14.92
CA ALA A 16 2.65 -3.84 16.16
C ALA A 16 2.61 -2.48 16.84
N ASP A 17 2.67 -2.49 18.17
CA ASP A 17 2.85 -1.30 18.99
C ASP A 17 3.99 -0.44 18.44
N LYS A 18 3.84 0.89 18.47
CA LYS A 18 4.83 1.85 17.90
C LYS A 18 6.24 1.70 18.49
N LYS A 19 6.38 0.95 19.59
CA LYS A 19 7.65 0.67 20.28
C LYS A 19 8.37 -0.56 19.72
N ILE A 20 7.68 -1.48 19.05
CA ILE A 20 8.26 -2.73 18.53
C ILE A 20 8.97 -2.43 17.21
N ARG A 21 10.28 -2.65 17.20
CA ARG A 21 11.17 -2.52 16.04
C ARG A 21 11.96 -3.81 15.93
N ILE A 22 11.94 -4.41 14.75
CA ILE A 22 12.65 -5.68 14.50
C ILE A 22 14.06 -5.39 14.03
N ASP A 23 14.21 -4.39 13.15
CA ASP A 23 15.49 -4.02 12.57
C ASP A 23 15.53 -2.53 12.19
N SER A 24 16.71 -2.03 11.88
CA SER A 24 16.92 -0.68 11.35
C SER A 24 18.13 -0.60 10.45
N THR A 25 18.05 0.25 9.44
CA THR A 25 19.17 0.55 8.55
C THR A 25 19.22 2.04 8.21
N ILE A 26 20.30 2.46 7.57
CA ILE A 26 20.50 3.84 7.11
C ILE A 26 20.19 3.87 5.63
N VAL A 27 19.48 4.92 5.20
CA VAL A 27 19.26 5.18 3.78
C VAL A 27 20.56 5.66 3.14
N GLU A 28 21.04 4.94 2.15
CA GLU A 28 22.21 5.28 1.35
C GLU A 28 21.81 5.37 -0.13
N ASN A 29 22.10 6.51 -0.76
CA ASN A 29 21.65 6.83 -2.12
C ASN A 29 20.13 6.64 -2.32
N GLY A 30 19.34 7.02 -1.31
CA GLY A 30 17.88 6.86 -1.33
C GLY A 30 17.35 5.42 -1.28
N SER A 31 18.22 4.45 -1.04
CA SER A 31 17.86 3.03 -1.02
C SER A 31 18.43 2.36 0.22
N PHE A 32 17.91 1.17 0.54
CA PHE A 32 18.46 0.29 1.55
C PHE A 32 17.97 -1.14 1.31
N ALA A 33 18.60 -2.10 1.99
CA ALA A 33 18.22 -3.50 1.96
C ALA A 33 17.99 -4.03 3.38
N PHE A 34 17.10 -5.02 3.49
CA PHE A 34 16.88 -5.82 4.69
C PHE A 34 17.00 -7.30 4.33
N SER A 35 17.58 -8.10 5.23
CA SER A 35 17.57 -9.56 5.10
C SER A 35 16.56 -10.16 6.08
N GLY A 36 15.49 -10.78 5.55
CA GLY A 36 14.44 -11.39 6.35
C GLY A 36 14.66 -12.89 6.54
N TYR A 37 14.66 -13.37 7.79
CA TYR A 37 14.68 -14.81 8.11
C TYR A 37 13.29 -15.36 8.46
N LYS A 38 12.33 -14.48 8.76
CA LYS A 38 10.94 -14.83 9.11
C LYS A 38 9.99 -14.06 8.20
N GLN A 39 8.90 -14.70 7.82
CA GLN A 39 7.89 -14.11 6.96
C GLN A 39 6.83 -13.35 7.78
N PHE A 40 6.71 -12.04 7.55
CA PHE A 40 5.65 -11.19 8.12
C PHE A 40 5.46 -9.93 7.26
N VAL A 41 4.27 -9.33 7.30
CA VAL A 41 4.07 -8.00 6.71
C VAL A 41 4.62 -6.95 7.67
N ALA A 42 5.41 -6.03 7.14
CA ALA A 42 6.02 -4.95 7.88
C ALA A 42 5.73 -3.60 7.23
N GLU A 43 5.97 -2.55 8.01
CA GLU A 43 5.91 -1.16 7.62
C GLU A 43 7.28 -0.53 7.84
N ILE A 44 7.82 0.09 6.79
CA ILE A 44 9.00 0.95 6.88
C ILE A 44 8.59 2.28 7.50
N ARG A 45 9.19 2.59 8.65
CA ARG A 45 8.93 3.83 9.38
C ARG A 45 10.17 4.69 9.43
N THR A 46 10.02 5.97 9.12
CA THR A 46 11.00 7.02 9.40
C THR A 46 10.71 7.68 10.76
N LYS A 47 11.65 8.50 11.25
CA LYS A 47 11.43 9.36 12.43
C LYS A 47 10.26 10.32 12.18
N PRO A 48 9.48 10.72 13.21
CA PRO A 48 8.27 11.53 13.05
C PRO A 48 8.42 12.79 12.18
N LEU A 49 9.55 13.49 12.29
CA LEU A 49 9.83 14.70 11.50
C LEU A 49 9.88 14.44 9.98
N ALA A 50 10.31 13.25 9.57
CA ALA A 50 10.43 12.85 8.17
C ALA A 50 9.17 12.17 7.62
N ARG A 51 8.19 11.81 8.47
CA ARG A 51 6.93 11.15 8.04
C ARG A 51 5.99 12.08 7.29
N ALA A 52 6.12 13.40 7.48
CA ALA A 52 5.32 14.36 6.75
C ALA A 52 5.65 14.38 5.24
N SER A 53 6.92 14.10 4.89
CA SER A 53 7.40 14.07 3.52
C SER A 53 7.32 12.68 2.87
N PHE A 54 7.28 11.61 3.67
CA PHE A 54 7.35 10.24 3.16
C PHE A 54 6.30 9.34 3.82
N PRO A 55 5.23 8.93 3.09
CA PRO A 55 4.25 7.99 3.62
C PRO A 55 4.94 6.65 3.90
N ASN A 56 4.44 5.96 4.92
CA ASN A 56 4.99 4.67 5.31
C ASN A 56 4.80 3.65 4.16
N LEU A 57 5.84 2.84 3.92
CA LEU A 57 5.83 1.81 2.88
C LEU A 57 5.57 0.45 3.51
N LEU A 58 4.56 -0.28 3.04
CA LEU A 58 4.39 -1.68 3.40
C LEU A 58 5.39 -2.55 2.64
N ILE A 59 5.93 -3.55 3.30
CA ILE A 59 6.80 -4.58 2.72
C ILE A 59 6.42 -5.97 3.26
N VAL A 60 6.80 -7.02 2.54
CA VAL A 60 6.77 -8.40 3.03
C VAL A 60 8.21 -8.80 3.34
N THR A 61 8.51 -9.18 4.58
CA THR A 61 9.79 -9.83 4.86
C THR A 61 9.69 -11.28 4.38
N GLU A 62 10.59 -11.71 3.52
CA GLU A 62 10.61 -13.09 3.00
C GLU A 62 12.02 -13.46 2.53
N PRO A 63 12.34 -14.76 2.37
CA PRO A 63 13.63 -15.18 1.85
C PRO A 63 13.88 -14.61 0.45
N GLY A 64 15.04 -13.99 0.26
CA GLY A 64 15.45 -13.35 -0.98
C GLY A 64 15.98 -11.93 -0.75
N ASP A 65 16.40 -11.29 -1.83
CA ASP A 65 16.87 -9.91 -1.81
C ASP A 65 15.68 -8.96 -1.99
N ILE A 66 15.43 -8.14 -0.97
CA ILE A 66 14.35 -7.15 -0.98
C ILE A 66 14.96 -5.78 -1.23
N TYR A 67 14.51 -5.13 -2.30
CA TYR A 67 14.96 -3.80 -2.68
C TYR A 67 13.90 -2.77 -2.33
N VAL A 68 14.29 -1.75 -1.57
CA VAL A 68 13.43 -0.61 -1.24
C VAL A 68 14.05 0.68 -1.76
N SER A 69 13.24 1.46 -2.46
CA SER A 69 13.58 2.83 -2.87
C SER A 69 12.59 3.80 -2.24
N LEU A 70 13.13 4.82 -1.54
CA LEU A 70 12.34 5.90 -0.97
C LEU A 70 12.60 7.18 -1.75
N GLY A 71 11.54 7.76 -2.30
CA GLY A 71 11.63 8.93 -3.18
C GLY A 71 10.24 9.52 -3.45
N PRO A 72 10.06 10.28 -4.54
CA PRO A 72 8.76 10.78 -4.96
C PRO A 72 7.72 9.66 -5.12
N GLU A 73 8.18 8.49 -5.52
CA GLU A 73 7.42 7.25 -5.57
C GLU A 73 8.16 6.21 -4.73
N ASN A 74 7.55 5.79 -3.62
CA ASN A 74 8.10 4.72 -2.81
C ASN A 74 7.89 3.38 -3.54
N LYS A 75 8.93 2.55 -3.61
CA LYS A 75 8.89 1.26 -4.29
C LYS A 75 9.50 0.15 -3.45
N VAL A 76 8.86 -1.01 -3.48
CA VAL A 76 9.41 -2.29 -3.00
C VAL A 76 9.41 -3.31 -4.15
N SER A 77 10.43 -4.17 -4.19
CA SER A 77 10.56 -5.22 -5.21
C SER A 77 11.58 -6.30 -4.82
N GLY A 78 11.73 -7.32 -5.65
CA GLY A 78 12.85 -8.29 -5.60
C GLY A 78 12.44 -9.69 -5.15
N THR A 79 11.23 -9.83 -4.64
CA THR A 79 10.62 -11.09 -4.23
C THR A 79 9.16 -11.11 -4.66
N LEU A 80 8.59 -12.30 -4.87
CA LEU A 80 7.22 -12.46 -5.40
C LEU A 80 6.17 -11.73 -4.55
N GLY A 81 6.26 -11.81 -3.22
CA GLY A 81 5.36 -11.13 -2.31
C GLY A 81 5.49 -9.61 -2.42
N ASN A 82 6.72 -9.08 -2.45
CA ASN A 82 6.94 -7.64 -2.58
C ASN A 82 6.53 -7.08 -3.96
N ASP A 83 6.79 -7.80 -5.05
CA ASP A 83 6.37 -7.38 -6.40
C ASP A 83 4.83 -7.35 -6.50
N THR A 84 4.16 -8.34 -5.89
CA THR A 84 2.70 -8.38 -5.83
C THR A 84 2.14 -7.27 -4.93
N LEU A 85 2.76 -7.02 -3.77
CA LEU A 85 2.37 -5.94 -2.87
C LEU A 85 2.50 -4.57 -3.56
N GLN A 86 3.58 -4.34 -4.30
CA GLN A 86 3.77 -3.12 -5.07
C GLN A 86 2.70 -2.94 -6.15
N ALA A 87 2.37 -4.01 -6.88
CA ALA A 87 1.32 -3.98 -7.89
C ALA A 87 -0.06 -3.70 -7.27
N TRP A 88 -0.32 -4.23 -6.06
CA TRP A 88 -1.53 -3.98 -5.31
C TRP A 88 -1.61 -2.52 -4.79
N GLN A 89 -0.52 -1.96 -4.27
CA GLN A 89 -0.46 -0.57 -3.82
C GLN A 89 -0.79 0.41 -4.97
N LEU A 90 -0.17 0.21 -6.14
CA LEU A 90 -0.45 1.02 -7.33
C LEU A 90 -1.93 0.93 -7.76
N ALA A 91 -2.49 -0.29 -7.74
CA ALA A 91 -3.91 -0.49 -8.03
C ALA A 91 -4.81 0.23 -7.02
N THR A 92 -4.45 0.19 -5.74
CA THR A 92 -5.19 0.84 -4.64
C THR A 92 -5.20 2.36 -4.81
N GLU A 93 -4.06 2.97 -5.13
CA GLU A 93 -3.96 4.41 -5.38
C GLU A 93 -4.80 4.86 -6.58
N GLU A 94 -4.73 4.12 -7.69
CA GLU A 94 -5.51 4.39 -8.90
C GLU A 94 -7.01 4.35 -8.60
N ILE A 95 -7.47 3.29 -7.91
CA ILE A 95 -8.89 3.10 -7.59
C ILE A 95 -9.38 4.14 -6.58
N THR A 96 -8.58 4.45 -5.56
CA THR A 96 -8.91 5.49 -4.57
C THR A 96 -9.10 6.84 -5.26
N ARG A 97 -8.24 7.19 -6.21
CA ARG A 97 -8.35 8.44 -7.00
C ARG A 97 -9.64 8.47 -7.82
N LYS A 98 -9.99 7.37 -8.50
CA LYS A 98 -11.23 7.27 -9.29
C LYS A 98 -12.48 7.34 -8.41
N ILE A 99 -12.52 6.60 -7.31
CA ILE A 99 -13.65 6.60 -6.36
C ILE A 99 -13.86 8.00 -5.78
N LYS A 100 -12.78 8.71 -5.41
CA LYS A 100 -12.86 10.10 -4.95
C LYS A 100 -13.42 11.04 -6.02
N SER A 101 -12.99 10.88 -7.27
CA SER A 101 -13.55 11.66 -8.39
C SER A 101 -15.04 11.40 -8.58
N PHE A 102 -15.49 10.15 -8.52
CA PHE A 102 -16.92 9.82 -8.60
C PHE A 102 -17.70 10.37 -7.41
N GLY A 103 -17.14 10.31 -6.20
CA GLY A 103 -17.74 10.92 -5.01
C GLY A 103 -18.04 12.39 -5.20
N GLY A 104 -17.07 13.18 -5.67
CA GLY A 104 -17.29 14.61 -5.93
C GLY A 104 -18.37 14.90 -6.98
N ILE A 105 -18.52 14.03 -7.98
CA ILE A 105 -19.60 14.15 -8.99
C ILE A 105 -20.96 13.79 -8.39
N ILE A 106 -21.02 12.75 -7.55
CA ILE A 106 -22.25 12.35 -6.85
C ILE A 106 -22.73 13.48 -5.95
N ASP A 107 -21.83 14.08 -5.16
CA ASP A 107 -22.16 15.18 -4.23
C ASP A 107 -22.67 16.43 -4.99
N PHE A 108 -22.06 16.73 -6.15
CA PHE A 108 -22.51 17.82 -7.01
C PHE A 108 -23.90 17.54 -7.62
N ALA A 109 -24.10 16.33 -8.16
CA ALA A 109 -25.37 15.93 -8.76
C ALA A 109 -26.51 15.94 -7.73
N GLU A 110 -26.24 15.50 -6.50
CA GLU A 110 -27.19 15.59 -5.38
C GLU A 110 -27.56 17.05 -5.06
N SER A 111 -26.56 17.93 -4.99
CA SER A 111 -26.78 19.37 -4.74
C SER A 111 -27.58 20.05 -5.86
N ALA A 112 -27.45 19.56 -7.09
CA ALA A 112 -28.15 20.07 -8.27
C ALA A 112 -29.53 19.42 -8.52
N GLY A 113 -29.90 18.39 -7.75
CA GLY A 113 -31.12 17.61 -8.00
C GLY A 113 -31.06 16.74 -9.27
N ASP A 114 -29.87 16.48 -9.81
CA ASP A 114 -29.66 15.63 -10.99
C ASP A 114 -29.56 14.15 -10.59
N GLU A 115 -30.72 13.52 -10.43
CA GLU A 115 -30.80 12.09 -10.07
C GLU A 115 -30.16 11.17 -11.11
N ALA A 116 -30.21 11.54 -12.40
CA ALA A 116 -29.68 10.71 -13.48
C ALA A 116 -28.15 10.60 -13.38
N SER A 117 -27.46 11.74 -13.23
CA SER A 117 -26.01 11.74 -13.01
C SER A 117 -25.65 11.06 -11.69
N ARG A 118 -26.37 11.35 -10.61
CA ARG A 118 -26.12 10.73 -9.31
C ARG A 118 -26.14 9.21 -9.39
N ASN A 119 -27.21 8.63 -9.95
CA ASN A 119 -27.36 7.18 -10.08
C ASN A 119 -26.30 6.58 -11.02
N LEU A 120 -25.99 7.23 -12.13
CA LEU A 120 -24.96 6.79 -13.07
C LEU A 120 -23.57 6.68 -12.40
N TYR A 121 -23.17 7.72 -11.64
CA TYR A 121 -21.86 7.74 -11.00
C TYR A 121 -21.79 6.85 -9.75
N GLN A 122 -22.90 6.62 -9.06
CA GLN A 122 -23.00 5.57 -8.04
C GLN A 122 -22.73 4.19 -8.64
N HIS A 123 -23.42 3.82 -9.73
CA HIS A 123 -23.18 2.54 -10.40
C HIS A 123 -21.74 2.38 -10.92
N LYS A 124 -21.16 3.44 -11.48
CA LYS A 124 -19.74 3.42 -11.90
C LYS A 124 -18.79 3.20 -10.73
N ARG A 125 -19.04 3.88 -9.60
CA ARG A 125 -18.24 3.72 -8.38
C ARG A 125 -18.29 2.29 -7.86
N ASP A 126 -19.48 1.72 -7.78
CA ASP A 126 -19.68 0.36 -7.28
C ASP A 126 -19.06 -0.68 -8.22
N SER A 127 -19.21 -0.50 -9.54
CA SER A 127 -18.57 -1.37 -10.54
C SER A 127 -17.04 -1.35 -10.45
N VAL A 128 -16.44 -0.18 -10.28
CA VAL A 128 -14.98 -0.04 -10.15
C VAL A 128 -14.49 -0.65 -8.83
N TYR A 129 -15.22 -0.45 -7.74
CA TYR A 129 -14.89 -1.05 -6.45
C TYR A 129 -14.96 -2.59 -6.52
N ASN A 130 -16.02 -3.15 -7.08
CA ASN A 130 -16.18 -4.61 -7.21
C ASN A 130 -15.08 -5.24 -8.07
N ALA A 131 -14.71 -4.59 -9.19
CA ALA A 131 -13.60 -5.05 -10.03
C ALA A 131 -12.27 -5.03 -9.27
N TYR A 132 -12.05 -4.01 -8.43
CA TYR A 132 -10.86 -3.90 -7.60
C TYR A 132 -10.81 -4.97 -6.49
N VAL A 133 -11.93 -5.29 -5.85
CA VAL A 133 -12.02 -6.40 -4.88
C VAL A 133 -11.69 -7.73 -5.56
N ALA A 134 -12.28 -8.01 -6.73
CA ALA A 134 -12.00 -9.22 -7.49
C ALA A 134 -10.51 -9.32 -7.91
N ARG A 135 -9.92 -8.19 -8.34
CA ARG A 135 -8.48 -8.11 -8.64
C ARG A 135 -7.61 -8.40 -7.42
N THR A 136 -7.96 -7.85 -6.25
CA THR A 136 -7.22 -8.07 -5.00
C THR A 136 -7.27 -9.54 -4.59
N ARG A 137 -8.45 -10.18 -4.67
CA ARG A 137 -8.59 -11.62 -4.39
C ARG A 137 -7.75 -12.47 -5.34
N LYS A 138 -7.78 -12.16 -6.63
CA LYS A 138 -6.94 -12.86 -7.63
C LYS A 138 -5.45 -12.69 -7.37
N MET A 139 -5.00 -11.53 -6.88
CA MET A 139 -3.61 -11.34 -6.48
C MET A 139 -3.27 -12.19 -5.25
N ALA A 140 -4.17 -12.29 -4.27
CA ALA A 140 -3.99 -13.11 -3.07
C ALA A 140 -3.83 -14.61 -3.39
N GLU A 141 -4.51 -15.11 -4.42
CA GLU A 141 -4.35 -16.50 -4.92
C GLU A 141 -2.94 -16.80 -5.44
N GLY A 142 -2.20 -15.77 -5.88
CA GLY A 142 -0.86 -15.89 -6.48
C GLY A 142 0.30 -15.72 -5.51
N VAL A 143 0.02 -15.53 -4.22
CA VAL A 143 1.04 -15.28 -3.18
C VAL A 143 0.80 -16.14 -1.96
N GLU A 144 1.86 -16.37 -1.19
CA GLU A 144 1.81 -17.11 0.06
C GLU A 144 1.53 -16.19 1.26
N SER A 145 1.24 -16.79 2.41
CA SER A 145 1.24 -16.07 3.68
C SER A 145 2.61 -15.42 3.93
N PRO A 146 2.66 -14.21 4.50
CA PRO A 146 1.57 -13.49 5.19
C PRO A 146 0.79 -12.53 4.30
N LEU A 147 1.23 -12.30 3.05
CA LEU A 147 0.58 -11.32 2.19
C LEU A 147 -0.82 -11.77 1.77
N LYS A 148 -0.98 -13.07 1.50
CA LYS A 148 -2.28 -13.67 1.23
C LYS A 148 -3.31 -13.35 2.31
N GLU A 149 -2.97 -13.63 3.57
CA GLU A 149 -3.84 -13.38 4.74
C GLU A 149 -4.20 -11.90 4.87
N LEU A 150 -3.24 -10.99 4.65
CA LEU A 150 -3.53 -9.57 4.63
C LEU A 150 -4.57 -9.22 3.55
N MET A 151 -4.35 -9.67 2.32
CA MET A 151 -5.21 -9.33 1.18
C MET A 151 -6.61 -9.92 1.30
N GLU A 152 -6.73 -11.15 1.79
CA GLU A 152 -8.02 -11.80 2.08
C GLU A 152 -8.75 -11.08 3.22
N GLY A 153 -8.02 -10.65 4.26
CA GLY A 153 -8.57 -9.93 5.41
C GLY A 153 -9.10 -8.52 5.10
N LEU A 154 -8.66 -7.89 4.00
CA LEU A 154 -9.15 -6.57 3.59
C LEU A 154 -10.60 -6.59 3.09
N TYR A 155 -11.04 -7.72 2.50
CA TYR A 155 -12.35 -7.86 1.86
C TYR A 155 -13.02 -9.19 2.24
N PRO A 156 -13.39 -9.37 3.53
CA PRO A 156 -14.00 -10.60 4.01
C PRO A 156 -15.27 -10.93 3.22
N GLU A 157 -15.48 -12.21 2.93
CA GLU A 157 -16.76 -12.67 2.40
C GLU A 157 -17.87 -12.41 3.43
N LYS A 158 -19.01 -11.92 2.95
CA LYS A 158 -20.19 -11.64 3.78
C LYS A 158 -20.94 -12.92 4.11
#